data_AF-N1UNN6-F1
#
_entry.id   AF-N1UNN6-F1
#
_cell.length_a   1.000
_cell.length_b   1.000
_cell.length_c   1.000
_cell.angle_alpha   90.00
_cell.angle_beta   90.00
_cell.angle_gamma   90.00
#
_symmetry.space_group_name_H-M   'P 1'
#
loop_
_entity.id
_entity.type
_entity.pdbx_description
1 polymer ?
#
loop_
_entity_poly.entity_id
_entity_poly.type
_entity_poly.pdbx_seq_one_letter_code
_entity_poly.pdbx_strand_id
1 'polypeptide(L)'
;MISKIRTLLIRFNSNPLFLVSQAFLIFLFLNLIVSKFNCKKDFSRSGRFETSESTRRVFQKLHSPLYIDAYYSSKIPVEYKVRLDITKELLNEIASLGNKMLYYVFMILVNL
;
A
#
# COMPACT_ATOMS: atom_id res chain seq x y z
N MET A 1 37.50 8.14 -21.05
CA MET A 1 36.54 9.04 -20.37
C MET A 1 36.16 8.57 -18.96
N ILE A 2 35.85 7.27 -18.76
CA ILE A 2 35.54 6.67 -17.45
C ILE A 2 36.63 6.87 -16.37
N SER A 3 37.92 6.78 -16.73
CA SER A 3 39.03 6.93 -15.78
C SER A 3 39.10 8.33 -15.14
N LYS A 4 38.80 9.39 -15.90
CA LYS A 4 38.76 10.77 -15.38
C LYS A 4 37.59 11.01 -14.43
N ILE A 5 36.44 10.38 -14.67
CA ILE A 5 35.27 10.47 -13.79
C ILE A 5 35.56 9.78 -12.46
N ARG A 6 36.20 8.60 -12.51
CA ARG A 6 36.61 7.86 -11.31
C ARG A 6 37.58 8.64 -10.44
N THR A 7 38.62 9.26 -11.03
CA THR A 7 39.59 10.06 -10.26
C THR A 7 38.97 11.33 -9.68
N LEU A 8 38.01 11.94 -10.37
CA LEU A 8 37.28 13.11 -9.89
C LEU A 8 36.34 12.78 -8.71
N LEU A 9 35.64 11.64 -8.76
CA LEU A 9 34.83 11.12 -7.65
C LEU A 9 35.68 10.80 -6.40
N ILE A 10 36.85 10.18 -6.58
CA ILE A 10 37.74 9.82 -5.46
C ILE A 10 38.29 11.07 -4.76
N ARG A 11 38.55 12.16 -5.51
CA ARG A 11 39.12 13.39 -4.94
C ARG A 11 38.11 14.19 -4.10
N PHE A 12 36.83 14.16 -4.47
CA PHE A 12 35.74 14.78 -3.70
C PHE A 12 35.33 13.96 -2.47
N ASN A 13 35.55 12.65 -2.49
CA ASN A 13 35.22 11.72 -1.40
C ASN A 13 35.98 11.96 -0.09
N SER A 14 37.07 12.75 -0.11
CA SER A 14 37.87 13.06 1.09
C SER A 14 37.31 14.21 1.94
N ASN A 15 36.28 14.93 1.46
CA ASN A 15 35.65 16.01 2.21
C ASN A 15 34.47 15.46 3.04
N PRO A 16 34.48 15.60 4.39
CA PRO A 16 33.39 15.10 5.23
C PRO A 16 32.03 15.71 4.88
N LEU A 17 31.98 16.98 4.42
CA LEU A 17 30.74 17.63 4.01
C LEU A 17 30.15 17.00 2.73
N PHE A 18 31.02 16.58 1.81
CA PHE A 18 30.61 15.90 0.57
C PHE A 18 30.03 14.51 0.89
N LEU A 19 30.64 13.78 1.82
CA LEU A 19 30.12 12.50 2.30
C LEU A 19 28.74 12.62 2.94
N VAL A 20 28.56 13.61 3.83
CA VAL A 20 27.25 13.87 4.49
C VAL A 20 26.18 14.23 3.46
N SER A 21 26.51 15.10 2.49
CA SER A 21 25.58 15.47 1.42
C SER A 21 25.14 14.27 0.57
N GLN A 22 26.09 13.39 0.22
CA GLN A 22 25.78 12.15 -0.51
C GLN A 22 24.91 11.20 0.32
N ALA A 23 25.22 11.00 1.60
CA ALA A 23 24.41 10.16 2.48
C ALA A 23 22.98 10.71 2.61
N PHE A 24 22.83 12.03 2.73
CA PHE A 24 21.52 12.70 2.77
C PHE A 24 20.73 12.52 1.47
N LEU A 25 21.37 12.69 0.31
CA LEU A 25 20.74 12.44 -0.99
C LEU A 25 20.30 10.99 -1.13
N ILE A 26 21.15 10.03 -0.77
CA ILE A 26 20.80 8.60 -0.79
C ILE A 26 19.61 8.33 0.13
N PHE A 27 19.59 8.90 1.34
CA PHE A 27 18.47 8.77 2.26
C PHE A 27 17.16 9.30 1.65
N LEU A 28 17.18 10.48 1.03
CA LEU A 28 16.00 11.03 0.34
C LEU A 28 15.53 10.13 -0.82
N PHE A 29 16.46 9.64 -1.64
CA PHE A 29 16.12 8.74 -2.74
C PHE A 29 15.53 7.43 -2.24
N LEU A 30 16.08 6.82 -1.19
CA LEU A 30 15.55 5.60 -0.60
C LEU A 30 14.13 5.82 -0.06
N ASN A 31 13.88 6.92 0.66
CA ASN A 31 12.55 7.23 1.16
C ASN A 31 11.53 7.47 0.03
N LEU A 32 11.95 8.14 -1.05
CA LEU A 32 11.10 8.37 -2.21
C LEU A 32 10.79 7.08 -2.99
N ILE A 33 11.73 6.14 -3.02
CA ILE A 33 11.51 4.82 -3.59
C ILE A 33 10.51 4.05 -2.71
N VAL A 34 10.76 3.98 -1.40
CA VAL A 34 9.91 3.27 -0.43
C VAL A 34 8.48 3.82 -0.42
N SER A 35 8.28 5.14 -0.52
CA SER A 35 6.94 5.73 -0.55
C SER A 35 6.10 5.37 -1.78
N LYS A 36 6.73 4.88 -2.86
CA LYS A 36 6.05 4.37 -4.05
C LYS A 36 5.75 2.87 -3.99
N PHE A 37 6.43 2.13 -3.12
CA PHE A 37 6.20 0.70 -2.93
C PHE A 37 5.10 0.46 -1.89
N ASN A 38 3.85 0.48 -2.34
CA ASN A 38 2.70 0.06 -1.52
C ASN A 38 2.58 -1.48 -1.51
N CYS A 39 3.59 -2.18 -1.00
CA CYS A 39 3.56 -3.63 -0.83
C CYS A 39 3.06 -3.95 0.58
N LYS A 40 1.77 -4.28 0.71
CA LYS A 40 1.21 -4.82 1.94
C LYS A 40 1.38 -6.35 1.89
N LYS A 41 2.11 -6.90 2.86
CA LYS A 41 2.29 -8.33 3.02
C LYS A 41 1.72 -8.78 4.36
N ASP A 42 0.81 -9.75 4.33
CA ASP A 42 0.26 -10.42 5.49
C ASP A 42 1.32 -11.34 6.09
N PHE A 43 1.66 -11.06 7.34
CA PHE A 43 2.59 -11.86 8.14
C PHE A 43 1.89 -13.03 8.87
N SER A 44 0.58 -13.18 8.72
CA SER A 44 -0.14 -14.33 9.26
C SER A 44 0.30 -15.62 8.57
N ARG A 45 0.43 -16.71 9.34
CA ARG A 45 0.80 -18.03 8.79
C ARG A 45 -0.11 -18.50 7.64
N SER A 46 -1.33 -17.99 7.58
CA SER A 46 -2.36 -18.40 6.63
C SER A 46 -2.56 -17.44 5.45
N GLY A 47 -1.95 -16.25 5.43
CA GLY A 47 -2.16 -15.26 4.35
C GLY A 47 -3.62 -14.85 4.15
N ARG A 48 -4.45 -14.95 5.20
CA ARG A 48 -5.92 -14.85 5.11
C ARG A 48 -6.45 -13.42 5.06
N PHE A 49 -5.56 -12.44 5.24
CA PHE A 49 -5.87 -11.03 5.17
C PHE A 49 -5.32 -10.36 3.90
N GLU A 50 -4.78 -11.15 2.97
CA GLU A 50 -4.40 -10.71 1.63
C GLU A 50 -5.49 -11.02 0.61
N THR A 51 -5.58 -10.18 -0.42
CA THR A 51 -6.39 -10.49 -1.59
C THR A 51 -5.75 -11.62 -2.41
N SER A 52 -6.52 -12.68 -2.67
CA SER A 52 -6.00 -13.80 -3.44
C SER A 52 -5.74 -13.41 -4.90
N GLU A 53 -4.78 -14.08 -5.55
CA GLU A 53 -4.45 -13.83 -6.95
C GLU A 53 -5.65 -14.08 -7.89
N SER A 54 -6.55 -15.00 -7.57
CA SER A 54 -7.78 -15.21 -8.35
C SER A 54 -8.73 -14.02 -8.20
N THR A 55 -8.95 -13.55 -6.98
CA THR A 55 -9.74 -12.35 -6.67
C THR A 55 -9.19 -11.14 -7.42
N ARG A 56 -7.87 -10.93 -7.36
CA ARG A 56 -7.19 -9.84 -8.07
C ARG A 56 -7.41 -9.90 -9.58
N ARG A 57 -7.29 -11.06 -10.22
CA ARG A 57 -7.53 -11.22 -11.67
C ARG A 57 -8.96 -10.93 -12.07
N VAL A 58 -9.93 -11.31 -11.24
CA VAL A 58 -11.35 -11.04 -11.50
C VAL A 58 -11.60 -9.54 -11.45
N PHE A 59 -11.14 -8.86 -10.39
CA PHE A 59 -11.38 -7.43 -10.22
C PHE A 59 -10.61 -6.54 -11.20
N GLN A 60 -9.44 -6.98 -11.67
CA GLN A 60 -8.71 -6.29 -12.74
C GLN A 60 -9.39 -6.38 -14.12
N LYS A 61 -10.26 -7.37 -14.33
CA LYS A 61 -10.97 -7.60 -15.60
C LYS A 61 -12.44 -7.13 -15.56
N LEU A 62 -12.78 -6.23 -14.64
CA LEU A 62 -14.12 -5.64 -14.60
C LEU A 62 -14.36 -4.79 -15.85
N HIS A 63 -15.39 -5.14 -16.62
CA HIS A 63 -15.79 -4.40 -17.82
C HIS A 63 -16.85 -3.31 -17.53
N SER A 64 -17.49 -3.37 -16.37
CA SER A 64 -18.54 -2.45 -15.94
C SER A 64 -18.31 -2.02 -14.49
N PRO A 65 -18.82 -0.84 -14.09
CA PRO A 65 -18.72 -0.40 -12.72
C PRO A 65 -19.53 -1.32 -11.79
N LEU A 66 -18.90 -1.79 -10.71
CA LEU A 66 -19.51 -2.60 -9.67
C LEU A 66 -19.69 -1.77 -8.40
N TYR A 67 -20.92 -1.76 -7.90
CA TYR A 67 -21.30 -1.13 -6.64
C TYR A 67 -21.48 -2.19 -5.56
N ILE A 68 -20.82 -2.01 -4.42
CA ILE A 68 -20.90 -2.91 -3.28
C ILE A 68 -21.39 -2.13 -2.07
N ASP A 69 -22.62 -2.42 -1.63
CA ASP A 69 -23.16 -1.89 -0.39
C ASP A 69 -22.88 -2.87 0.75
N ALA A 70 -22.06 -2.44 1.71
CA ALA A 70 -21.70 -3.25 2.87
C ALA A 70 -22.45 -2.74 4.10
N TYR A 71 -23.33 -3.59 4.63
CA TYR A 71 -24.16 -3.27 5.79
C TYR A 71 -23.60 -3.91 7.06
N TYR A 72 -23.60 -3.16 8.16
CA TYR A 72 -23.23 -3.68 9.48
C TYR A 72 -24.07 -3.06 10.59
N SER A 73 -24.26 -3.81 11.67
CA SER A 73 -25.02 -3.35 12.83
C SER A 73 -24.31 -2.20 13.54
N SER A 74 -25.07 -1.21 14.01
CA SER A 74 -24.56 -0.17 14.91
C SER A 74 -24.15 -0.71 16.29
N LYS A 75 -24.73 -1.83 16.73
CA LYS A 75 -24.47 -2.45 18.04
C LYS A 75 -23.43 -3.57 17.93
N ILE A 76 -22.22 -3.23 17.49
CA ILE A 76 -21.12 -4.20 17.43
C ILE A 76 -20.37 -4.18 18.78
N PRO A 77 -20.27 -5.33 19.50
CA PRO A 77 -19.43 -5.42 20.68
C PRO A 77 -17.99 -5.01 20.38
N VAL A 78 -17.32 -4.38 21.34
CA VAL A 78 -15.98 -3.82 21.16
C VAL A 78 -14.99 -4.87 20.63
N GLU A 79 -15.14 -6.14 21.06
CA GLU A 79 -14.33 -7.28 20.60
C GLU A 79 -14.36 -7.50 19.08
N TYR A 80 -15.46 -7.15 18.42
CA TYR A 80 -15.64 -7.34 16.98
C TYR A 80 -15.31 -6.09 16.16
N LYS A 81 -15.04 -4.95 16.81
CA LYS A 81 -14.71 -3.69 16.14
C LYS A 81 -13.44 -3.80 15.30
N VAL A 82 -12.42 -4.47 15.85
CA VAL A 82 -11.14 -4.71 15.15
C VAL A 82 -11.35 -5.53 13.88
N ARG A 83 -12.23 -6.54 13.93
CA ARG A 83 -12.55 -7.37 12.75
C ARG A 83 -13.22 -6.53 11.67
N LEU A 84 -14.14 -5.66 12.06
CA LEU A 84 -14.81 -4.76 11.15
C LEU A 84 -13.84 -3.77 10.49
N ASP A 85 -12.88 -3.24 11.24
CA ASP A 85 -11.85 -2.35 10.69
C ASP A 85 -10.96 -3.08 9.67
N ILE A 86 -10.56 -4.33 9.96
CA ILE A 86 -9.82 -5.18 9.01
C ILE A 86 -10.64 -5.45 7.75
N THR A 87 -11.95 -5.73 7.88
CA THR A 87 -12.83 -5.96 6.72
C THR A 87 -12.98 -4.70 5.87
N LYS A 88 -13.12 -3.53 6.49
CA LYS A 88 -13.12 -2.25 5.77
C LYS A 88 -11.84 -2.06 4.98
N GLU A 89 -10.70 -2.33 5.59
CA GLU A 89 -9.41 -2.20 4.92
C GLU A 89 -9.25 -3.16 3.73
N LEU A 90 -9.71 -4.41 3.87
CA LEU A 90 -9.70 -5.39 2.78
C LEU A 90 -10.61 -4.97 1.61
N LEU A 91 -11.78 -4.41 1.89
CA LEU A 91 -12.67 -3.90 0.84
C LEU A 91 -12.06 -2.69 0.13
N ASN A 92 -11.42 -1.79 0.87
CA ASN A 92 -10.68 -0.67 0.27
C ASN A 92 -9.57 -1.18 -0.66
N GLU A 93 -8.85 -2.24 -0.27
CA GLU A 93 -7.82 -2.86 -1.10
C GLU A 93 -8.43 -3.43 -2.38
N ILE A 94 -9.52 -4.19 -2.29
CA ILE A 94 -10.23 -4.75 -3.46
C ILE A 94 -10.70 -3.63 -4.40
N ALA A 95 -11.20 -2.52 -3.85
CA ALA A 95 -11.62 -1.36 -4.65
C ALA A 95 -10.47 -0.70 -5.39
N SER A 96 -9.30 -0.64 -4.77
CA SER A 96 -8.08 -0.13 -5.41
C SER A 96 -7.62 -1.00 -6.59
N LEU A 97 -7.89 -2.31 -6.55
CA LEU A 97 -7.56 -3.25 -7.63
C LEU A 97 -8.46 -3.08 -8.86
N GLY A 98 -9.71 -2.64 -8.67
CA GLY A 98 -10.72 -2.49 -9.71
C GLY A 98 -10.52 -1.29 -10.65
N ASN A 99 -9.37 -0.60 -10.61
CA ASN A 99 -8.98 0.50 -11.50
C ASN A 99 -10.09 1.55 -11.73
N LYS A 100 -10.71 2.03 -10.64
CA LYS A 100 -11.82 3.02 -10.61
C LYS A 100 -13.18 2.52 -11.13
N MET A 101 -13.33 1.22 -11.37
CA MET A 101 -14.61 0.58 -11.71
C MET A 101 -15.28 -0.08 -10.50
N LEU A 102 -14.72 0.05 -9.30
CA LEU A 102 -15.32 -0.51 -8.09
C LEU A 102 -15.59 0.59 -7.07
N TYR A 103 -16.86 0.72 -6.70
CA TYR A 103 -17.35 1.69 -5.74
C TYR A 103 -17.99 0.93 -4.58
N TYR A 104 -17.61 1.25 -3.35
CA TYR A 104 -18.19 0.64 -2.17
C TYR A 104 -18.70 1.71 -1.22
N VAL A 105 -19.85 1.46 -0.62
CA VAL A 105 -20.46 2.32 0.39
C VAL A 105 -20.65 1.50 1.66
N PHE A 106 -20.06 1.98 2.75
CA PHE A 106 -20.28 1.40 4.08
C PHE A 106 -21.48 2.09 4.73
N MET A 107 -22.54 1.31 4.97
CA MET A 107 -23.76 1.82 5.56
C MET A 107 -24.00 1.16 6.93
N ILE A 108 -24.23 1.99 7.94
CA ILE A 108 -24.55 1.53 9.29
C ILE A 108 -26.05 1.29 9.36
N LEU A 109 -26.44 0.06 9.69
CA LEU A 109 -27.80 -0.25 10.09
C LEU A 109 -28.00 0.16 11.55
N VAL A 110 -28.66 1.29 11.73
CA VAL A 110 -29.22 1.71 13.01
C VAL A 110 -30.61 1.06 13.10
N ASN A 111 -30.82 0.21 14.11
CA ASN A 111 -32.01 -0.60 14.42
C ASN A 111 -32.02 -2.06 13.94
N LEU A 112 -31.29 -2.92 14.67
CA LEU A 112 -31.83 -4.21 15.13
C LEU A 112 -31.71 -4.27 16.67
#